data_AF-A0A8B7ZVC9-F1
#
_entry.id   AF-A0A8B7ZVC9-F1
#
_cell.length_a   1.000
_cell.length_b   1.000
_cell.length_c   1.000
_cell.angle_alpha   90.00
_cell.angle_beta   90.00
_cell.angle_gamma   90.00
#
_symmetry.space_group_name_H-M   'P 1'
#
loop_
_entity.id
_entity.type
_entity.pdbx_description
1 polymer ?
#
loop_
_entity_poly.entity_id
_entity_poly.type
_entity_poly.pdbx_seq_one_letter_code
_entity_poly.pdbx_strand_id
1 'polypeptide(L)'
;MPRYGDPTTYYGICSDVPVTAPKGPLCDEELLRIASSLSNDWRMVAQSLGLPDNRIGSIERGFPPKERLFAVLRDWRGKSLKMNAPHETAVDLANAMFELGRDDIGHHLVKKYQDAFECS
;
A
#
# COMPACT_ATOMS: atom_id res chain seq x y z
N MET A 1 6.94 13.07 5.68
CA MET A 1 8.32 13.31 5.21
C MET A 1 9.21 12.18 5.70
N PRO A 2 10.06 11.58 4.84
CA PRO A 2 11.05 10.61 5.28
C PRO A 2 12.05 11.32 6.20
N ARG A 3 12.30 10.78 7.39
CA ARG A 3 13.11 11.47 8.42
C ARG A 3 14.61 11.55 8.05
N TYR A 4 15.07 10.84 7.02
CA TYR A 4 16.51 10.73 6.70
C TYR A 4 16.86 10.70 5.21
N GLY A 5 15.93 11.05 4.31
CA GLY A 5 16.23 11.10 2.87
C GLY A 5 16.54 9.74 2.21
N ASP A 6 16.44 8.63 2.94
CA ASP A 6 16.51 7.29 2.39
C ASP A 6 15.10 6.84 1.93
N PRO A 7 14.87 6.64 0.62
CA PRO A 7 13.58 6.19 0.11
C PRO A 7 13.27 4.72 0.47
N THR A 8 14.22 4.02 1.10
CA THR A 8 14.13 2.59 1.43
C THR A 8 13.79 2.30 2.90
N THR A 9 13.54 3.32 3.74
CA THR A 9 13.20 3.11 5.15
C THR A 9 12.01 3.95 5.61
N TYR A 10 11.07 3.31 6.29
CA TYR A 10 9.84 3.92 6.77
C TYR A 10 9.62 3.68 8.28
N TYR A 11 9.02 4.66 8.97
CA TYR A 11 8.76 4.62 10.43
C TYR A 11 7.27 4.53 10.71
N GLY A 12 6.83 3.53 11.47
CA GLY A 12 5.45 3.48 11.97
C GLY A 12 5.09 4.76 12.74
N ILE A 13 3.82 5.16 12.74
CA ILE A 13 3.34 6.41 13.37
C ILE A 13 3.74 6.51 14.87
N CYS A 14 4.06 5.36 15.52
CA CYS A 14 4.59 5.28 16.88
C CYS A 14 5.76 4.28 17.03
N SER A 15 6.61 4.08 16.02
CA SER A 15 7.71 3.11 16.10
C SER A 15 9.03 3.67 15.56
N ASP A 16 10.07 3.60 16.40
CA ASP A 16 11.45 4.00 16.06
C ASP A 16 12.24 2.89 15.33
N VAL A 17 11.60 1.75 15.05
CA VAL A 17 12.23 0.68 14.27
C VAL A 17 12.03 0.99 12.78
N PRO A 18 13.11 1.20 12.00
CA PRO A 18 13.00 1.39 10.57
C PRO A 18 12.48 0.11 9.93
N VAL A 19 11.28 0.18 9.36
CA VAL A 19 10.77 -0.87 8.48
C VAL A 19 11.43 -0.62 7.13
N THR A 20 12.31 -1.52 6.71
CA THR A 20 12.85 -1.51 5.35
C THR A 20 11.67 -1.52 4.38
N ALA A 21 11.50 -0.45 3.61
CA ALA A 21 10.51 -0.39 2.56
C ALA A 21 10.80 -1.57 1.62
N PRO A 22 9.83 -2.47 1.39
CA PRO A 22 10.04 -3.56 0.47
C PRO A 22 10.40 -2.96 -0.89
N LYS A 23 11.53 -3.35 -1.46
CA LYS A 23 11.82 -3.06 -2.88
C LYS A 23 10.72 -3.73 -3.71
N GLY A 24 10.29 -3.08 -4.80
CA GLY A 24 9.28 -3.62 -5.71
C GLY A 24 7.87 -3.03 -5.53
N PRO A 25 6.80 -3.82 -5.66
CA PRO A 25 5.41 -3.33 -5.80
C PRO A 25 4.83 -2.64 -4.55
N LEU A 26 5.45 -2.84 -3.39
CA LEU A 26 4.97 -2.33 -2.09
C LEU A 26 5.72 -1.06 -1.62
N CYS A 27 6.55 -0.45 -2.47
CA CYS A 27 7.26 0.77 -2.12
C CYS A 27 6.32 1.99 -2.12
N ASP A 28 6.69 3.04 -1.37
CA ASP A 28 5.86 4.25 -1.23
C ASP A 28 5.58 4.92 -2.59
N GLU A 29 6.54 4.89 -3.52
CA GLU A 29 6.37 5.46 -4.86
C GLU A 29 5.27 4.75 -5.64
N GLU A 30 5.23 3.41 -5.61
CA GLU A 30 4.18 2.65 -6.29
C GLU A 30 2.83 2.80 -5.61
N LEU A 31 2.79 2.72 -4.28
CA LEU A 31 1.55 2.95 -3.55
C LEU A 31 0.99 4.35 -3.81
N LEU A 32 1.84 5.36 -4.00
CA LEU A 32 1.42 6.72 -4.32
C LEU A 32 0.94 6.85 -5.77
N ARG A 33 1.58 6.16 -6.72
CA ARG A 33 1.09 6.05 -8.11
C ARG A 33 -0.29 5.38 -8.17
N ILE A 34 -0.45 4.28 -7.45
CA ILE A 34 -1.71 3.53 -7.34
C ILE A 34 -2.79 4.40 -6.71
N ALA A 35 -2.48 5.07 -5.59
CA ALA A 35 -3.40 5.98 -4.92
C ALA A 35 -3.84 7.13 -5.83
N SER A 36 -2.95 7.63 -6.69
CA SER A 36 -3.26 8.68 -7.65
C SER A 36 -4.18 8.19 -8.77
N SER A 37 -4.02 6.96 -9.23
CA SER A 37 -4.86 6.32 -10.26
C SER A 37 -6.29 6.01 -9.77
N LEU A 38 -6.44 5.74 -8.47
CA LEU A 38 -7.68 5.27 -7.84
C LEU A 38 -8.44 6.37 -7.08
N SER A 39 -8.04 7.64 -7.17
CA SER A 39 -8.36 8.71 -6.21
C SER A 39 -9.83 8.93 -5.81
N ASN A 40 -10.81 8.38 -6.56
CA ASN A 40 -12.23 8.43 -6.22
C ASN A 40 -12.75 7.24 -5.38
N ASP A 41 -12.10 6.07 -5.39
CA ASP A 41 -12.68 4.81 -4.87
C ASP A 41 -12.06 4.35 -3.54
N TRP A 42 -11.49 5.29 -2.77
CA TRP A 42 -10.64 4.96 -1.61
C TRP A 42 -11.34 4.15 -0.50
N ARG A 43 -12.66 4.31 -0.32
CA ARG A 43 -13.45 3.54 0.65
C ARG A 43 -13.62 2.09 0.22
N MET A 44 -13.92 1.86 -1.06
CA MET A 44 -14.05 0.52 -1.61
C MET A 44 -12.71 -0.22 -1.54
N VAL A 45 -11.62 0.48 -1.86
CA VAL A 45 -10.25 -0.06 -1.70
C VAL A 45 -9.99 -0.43 -0.24
N ALA A 46 -10.35 0.43 0.71
CA ALA A 46 -10.17 0.13 2.14
C ALA A 46 -10.96 -1.10 2.60
N GLN A 47 -12.19 -1.29 2.08
CA GLN A 47 -13.02 -2.45 2.41
C GLN A 47 -12.49 -3.74 1.79
N SER A 48 -12.10 -3.73 0.51
CA SER A 48 -11.50 -4.90 -0.16
C SER A 48 -10.19 -5.31 0.50
N LEU A 49 -9.39 -4.34 0.97
CA LEU A 49 -8.18 -4.59 1.75
C LEU A 49 -8.45 -5.01 3.21
N GLY A 50 -9.71 -5.15 3.62
CA GLY A 50 -10.09 -5.62 4.96
C GLY A 50 -9.75 -4.65 6.09
N LEU A 51 -9.68 -3.34 5.83
CA LEU A 51 -9.57 -2.36 6.90
C LEU A 51 -10.89 -2.28 7.68
N PRO A 52 -10.85 -2.28 9.02
CA PRO A 52 -12.06 -2.14 9.82
C PRO A 52 -12.62 -0.72 9.71
N ASP A 53 -13.95 -0.60 9.80
CA ASP A 53 -14.67 0.68 9.61
C ASP A 53 -14.21 1.78 10.56
N ASN A 54 -13.80 1.42 11.78
CA ASN A 54 -13.23 2.37 12.73
C ASN A 54 -11.94 3.03 12.22
N ARG A 55 -11.12 2.30 11.45
CA ARG A 55 -9.91 2.82 10.80
C ARG A 55 -10.26 3.66 9.59
N ILE A 56 -11.22 3.23 8.78
CA ILE A 56 -11.73 4.01 7.63
C ILE A 56 -12.22 5.38 8.12
N GLY A 57 -13.05 5.42 9.17
CA GLY A 57 -13.53 6.67 9.76
C GLY A 57 -12.45 7.51 10.45
N SER A 58 -11.35 6.89 10.90
CA SER A 58 -10.19 7.62 11.42
C SER A 58 -9.39 8.27 10.30
N ILE A 59 -9.20 7.58 9.17
CA ILE A 59 -8.51 8.11 7.99
C ILE A 59 -9.33 9.25 7.36
N GLU A 60 -10.65 9.11 7.30
CA GLU A 60 -11.53 10.14 6.76
C GLU A 60 -11.44 11.47 7.51
N ARG A 61 -11.37 11.41 8.84
CA ARG A 61 -11.27 12.59 9.72
C ARG A 61 -9.84 13.13 9.83
N GLY A 62 -8.84 12.26 9.68
CA GLY A 62 -7.43 12.61 9.87
C GLY A 62 -6.70 13.09 8.61
N PHE A 63 -7.16 12.73 7.42
CA PHE A 63 -6.45 12.99 6.16
C PHE A 63 -7.31 13.70 5.11
N PRO A 64 -6.72 14.61 4.31
CA PRO A 64 -7.42 15.26 3.20
C PRO A 64 -7.77 14.24 2.11
N PRO A 65 -8.87 14.42 1.34
CA PRO A 65 -9.37 13.44 0.38
C PRO A 65 -8.31 12.82 -0.54
N LYS A 66 -7.43 13.66 -1.08
CA LYS A 66 -6.31 13.28 -1.96
C LYS A 66 -5.26 12.35 -1.33
N GLU A 67 -5.14 12.34 0.00
CA GLU A 67 -4.15 11.53 0.73
C GLU A 67 -4.77 10.33 1.43
N ARG A 68 -6.11 10.24 1.51
CA ARG A 68 -6.82 9.15 2.20
C ARG A 68 -6.46 7.80 1.63
N LEU A 69 -6.40 7.67 0.30
CA LEU A 69 -6.09 6.39 -0.32
C LEU A 69 -4.65 5.94 -0.06
N PHE A 70 -3.70 6.87 -0.14
CA PHE A 70 -2.32 6.57 0.22
C PHE A 70 -2.19 6.19 1.70
N ALA A 71 -2.94 6.85 2.59
CA ALA A 71 -3.00 6.49 4.00
C ALA A 71 -3.59 5.08 4.22
N VAL A 72 -4.65 4.71 3.50
CA VAL A 72 -5.25 3.36 3.51
C VAL A 72 -4.22 2.32 3.09
N LEU A 73 -3.57 2.50 1.94
CA LEU A 73 -2.58 1.56 1.41
C LEU A 73 -1.40 1.39 2.37
N ARG A 74 -0.98 2.47 3.03
CA ARG A 74 0.11 2.46 4.01
C ARG A 74 -0.25 1.77 5.32
N ASP A 75 -1.45 2.00 5.86
CA ASP A 75 -1.93 1.32 7.08
C ASP A 75 -2.12 -0.18 6.81
N TRP A 76 -2.73 -0.53 5.67
CA TRP A 76 -2.88 -1.91 5.23
C TRP A 76 -1.52 -2.60 5.06
N ARG A 77 -0.58 -2.02 4.29
CA ARG A 77 0.76 -2.60 4.09
C ARG A 77 1.43 -2.87 5.44
N GLY A 78 1.38 -1.91 6.36
CA GLY A 78 1.98 -2.05 7.68
C GLY A 78 1.36 -3.15 8.53
N LYS A 79 0.08 -3.49 8.32
CA LYS A 79 -0.60 -4.61 8.97
C LYS A 79 -0.29 -5.93 8.27
N SER A 80 -0.37 -5.98 6.95
CA SER A 80 -0.13 -7.19 6.16
C SER A 80 1.31 -7.67 6.28
N LEU A 81 2.31 -6.77 6.20
CA LEU A 81 3.72 -7.14 6.37
C LEU A 81 4.09 -7.63 7.79
N LYS A 82 3.23 -7.43 8.79
CA LYS A 82 3.42 -8.01 10.13
C LYS A 82 2.92 -9.45 10.22
N MET A 83 2.00 -9.84 9.34
CA MET A 83 1.32 -11.13 9.38
C MET A 83 1.84 -12.05 8.27
N ASN A 84 2.12 -11.49 7.10
CA ASN A 84 2.39 -12.20 5.86
C ASN A 84 3.75 -11.77 5.31
N ALA A 85 4.30 -12.60 4.43
CA ALA A 85 5.52 -12.25 3.72
C ALA A 85 5.25 -11.11 2.70
N PRO A 86 6.28 -10.37 2.26
CA PRO A 86 6.13 -9.30 1.27
C PRO A 86 5.49 -9.75 -0.05
N HIS A 87 5.70 -11.02 -0.43
CA HIS A 87 5.14 -11.58 -1.65
C HIS A 87 3.64 -11.82 -1.56
N GLU A 88 3.19 -12.46 -0.48
CA GLU A 88 1.76 -12.66 -0.20
C GLU A 88 1.05 -11.32 -0.11
N THR A 89 1.68 -10.34 0.55
CA THR A 89 1.14 -8.98 0.62
C THR A 89 1.01 -8.36 -0.77
N ALA A 90 1.99 -8.50 -1.66
CA ALA A 90 1.89 -7.97 -3.03
C ALA A 90 0.78 -8.65 -3.85
N VAL A 91 0.58 -9.95 -3.67
CA VAL A 91 -0.50 -10.72 -4.28
C VAL A 91 -1.86 -10.29 -3.74
N ASP A 92 -1.98 -10.07 -2.42
CA ASP A 92 -3.21 -9.57 -1.79
C ASP A 92 -3.59 -8.19 -2.36
N LEU A 93 -2.62 -7.30 -2.58
CA LEU A 93 -2.86 -6.02 -3.23
C LEU A 93 -3.34 -6.21 -4.66
N ALA A 94 -2.70 -7.07 -5.44
CA ALA A 94 -3.08 -7.34 -6.82
C ALA A 94 -4.50 -7.92 -6.91
N ASN A 95 -4.84 -8.86 -6.03
CA ASN A 95 -6.19 -9.44 -5.91
C ASN A 95 -7.23 -8.37 -5.59
N ALA A 96 -6.96 -7.50 -4.62
CA ALA A 96 -7.85 -6.38 -4.31
C ALA A 96 -8.04 -5.45 -5.53
N MET A 97 -7.00 -5.22 -6.33
CA MET A 97 -7.12 -4.42 -7.56
C MET A 97 -7.94 -5.14 -8.64
N PHE A 98 -7.83 -6.46 -8.77
CA PHE A 98 -8.67 -7.25 -9.67
C PHE A 98 -10.14 -7.24 -9.23
N GLU A 99 -10.42 -7.36 -7.93
CA GLU A 99 -11.79 -7.25 -7.39
C GLU A 99 -12.43 -5.88 -7.66
N LEU A 100 -11.61 -4.84 -7.70
CA LEU A 100 -12.04 -3.47 -8.01
C LEU A 100 -12.16 -3.20 -9.52
N GLY A 101 -11.90 -4.20 -10.37
CA GLY A 101 -11.91 -4.07 -11.84
C GLY A 101 -10.78 -3.19 -12.38
N ARG A 102 -9.66 -3.11 -11.65
CA ARG A 102 -8.44 -2.37 -12.02
C ARG A 102 -7.33 -3.33 -12.38
N ASP A 103 -7.61 -4.16 -13.38
CA ASP A 103 -6.71 -5.18 -13.90
C ASP A 103 -5.38 -4.59 -14.41
N ASP A 104 -5.41 -3.33 -14.88
CA ASP A 104 -4.22 -2.57 -15.26
C ASP A 104 -3.21 -2.44 -14.10
N ILE A 105 -3.72 -2.10 -12.91
CA ILE A 105 -2.91 -1.98 -11.70
C ILE A 105 -2.49 -3.36 -11.19
N GLY A 106 -3.42 -4.33 -11.20
CA GLY A 106 -3.13 -5.70 -10.77
C GLY A 106 -2.02 -6.35 -11.59
N HIS A 107 -2.09 -6.28 -12.92
CA HIS A 107 -1.04 -6.79 -13.81
C HIS A 107 0.29 -6.05 -13.63
N HIS A 108 0.27 -4.73 -13.47
CA HIS A 108 1.47 -3.94 -13.20
C HIS A 108 2.16 -4.34 -11.89
N LEU A 109 1.39 -4.57 -10.82
CA LEU A 109 1.89 -5.04 -9.53
C LEU A 109 2.56 -6.42 -9.63
N VAL A 110 1.91 -7.37 -10.31
CA VAL A 110 2.43 -8.72 -10.52
C VAL A 110 3.70 -8.70 -11.37
N LYS A 111 3.72 -7.89 -12.44
CA LYS A 111 4.90 -7.74 -13.28
C LYS A 111 6.07 -7.11 -12.53
N LYS A 112 5.82 -6.02 -11.79
CA LYS A 112 6.84 -5.35 -10.98
C LYS A 112 7.38 -6.24 -9.86
N TYR A 113 6.55 -7.16 -9.37
CA TYR A 113 6.99 -8.22 -8.49
C TYR A 113 7.93 -9.19 -9.21
N GLN A 114 7.54 -9.75 -10.36
CA GLN A 114 8.40 -10.66 -11.15
C GLN A 114 9.77 -10.04 -11.47
N ASP A 115 9.78 -8.79 -11.94
CA ASP A 115 11.01 -8.04 -12.23
C ASP A 115 11.91 -7.86 -10.99
N ALA A 116 11.32 -7.74 -9.80
CA ALA A 116 12.07 -7.63 -8.55
C ALA A 116 12.67 -8.97 -8.08
N PHE A 117 12.14 -10.10 -8.54
CA PHE A 117 12.63 -11.45 -8.23
C PHE A 117 13.65 -11.96 -9.25
N GLU A 118 13.51 -11.58 -10.52
CA GLU A 118 14.46 -11.97 -11.59
C GLU A 118 15.82 -11.23 -11.50
N CYS A 119 15.93 -10.19 -10.68
CA CYS A 119 17.18 -9.45 -10.43
C CYS A 119 17.92 -9.86 -9.14
N SER A 120 17.52 -10.94 -8.46
CA SER A 120 18.16 -11.41 -7.21
C SER A 120 19.10 -12.61 -7.40
#